data_AF-F3GQX4-F1
#
_entry.id   AF-F3GQX4-F1
#
_cell.length_a   1.000
_cell.length_b   1.000
_cell.length_c   1.000
_cell.angle_alpha   90.00
_cell.angle_beta   90.00
_cell.angle_gamma   90.00
#
_symmetry.space_group_name_H-M   'P 1'
#
loop_
_entity.id
_entity.type
_entity.pdbx_description
1 polymer ?
#
loop_
_entity_poly.entity_id
_entity_poly.type
_entity_poly.pdbx_seq_one_letter_code
_entity_poly.pdbx_strand_id
1 'polypeptide(L)' 'VGRALPRSLDMVVGLLAILKAGGAYVPLDPEYPLERLHYMIEDSG' A
#
# COMPACT_ATOMS: atom_id res chain seq x y z
N VAL A 1 -4.50 -0.03 -3.04
CA VAL A 1 -4.78 -1.03 -1.97
C VAL A 1 -3.54 -1.21 -1.11
N GLY A 2 -3.51 -0.64 0.09
CA GLY A 2 -2.42 -0.81 1.05
C GLY A 2 -2.96 -1.44 2.32
N ARG A 3 -2.43 -2.60 2.69
CA ARG A 3 -2.54 -3.21 4.02
C ARG A 3 -1.20 -2.94 4.69
N ALA A 4 -1.16 -2.49 5.96
CA ALA A 4 0.07 -2.68 6.72
C ALA A 4 0.26 -4.17 6.87
N LEU A 5 1.20 -4.68 6.09
CA LEU A 5 1.66 -6.03 6.21
C LEU A 5 2.71 -5.99 7.32
N PRO A 6 2.52 -6.70 8.45
CA PRO A 6 3.62 -6.94 9.37
C PRO A 6 4.79 -7.50 8.56
N ARG A 7 6.04 -7.14 8.90
CA ARG A 7 7.23 -7.57 8.14
C ARG A 7 7.15 -9.07 7.84
N SER A 8 6.85 -9.41 6.59
CA SER A 8 6.56 -10.78 6.14
C SER A 8 7.07 -10.97 4.72
N LEU A 9 7.26 -12.23 4.33
CA LEU A 9 7.59 -12.59 2.95
C LEU A 9 6.54 -12.06 1.97
N ASP A 10 5.25 -12.10 2.34
CA ASP A 10 4.16 -11.60 1.52
C ASP A 10 4.28 -10.09 1.23
N MET A 11 4.82 -9.31 2.17
CA MET A 11 5.10 -7.89 1.95
C MET A 11 6.17 -7.69 0.87
N VAL A 12 7.25 -8.47 0.92
CA VAL A 12 8.35 -8.38 -0.05
C VAL A 12 7.89 -8.86 -1.43
N VAL A 13 7.12 -9.94 -1.47
CA VAL A 13 6.53 -10.48 -2.71
C VAL A 13 5.56 -9.47 -3.34
N GLY A 14 4.68 -8.87 -2.53
CA GLY A 14 3.75 -7.84 -2.99
C GLY A 14 4.46 -6.59 -3.55
N LEU A 15 5.51 -6.12 -2.87
CA LEU A 15 6.31 -4.99 -3.33
C LEU A 15 6.99 -5.28 -4.67
N LEU A 16 7.61 -6.46 -4.79
CA LEU A 16 8.25 -6.88 -6.04
C LEU A 16 7.23 -7.05 -7.17
N ALA A 17 6.04 -7.59 -6.90
CA ALA A 17 4.98 -7.74 -7.89
C ALA A 17 4.51 -6.38 -8.44
N ILE A 18 4.35 -5.37 -7.58
CA ILE A 18 4.00 -4.00 -7.98
C ILE A 18 5.08 -3.40 -8.88
N LEU A 19 6.35 -3.50 -8.47
CA LEU A 19 7.47 -2.99 -9.27
C LEU A 19 7.60 -3.72 -10.61
N LYS A 20 7.35 -5.04 -10.64
CA LYS A 20 7.34 -5.83 -11.88
C LYS A 20 6.18 -5.49 -12.79
N ALA A 21 5.04 -5.08 -12.24
CA ALA A 21 3.88 -4.61 -13.00
C ALA A 21 3.99 -3.15 -13.45
N GLY A 22 5.05 -2.42 -13.04
CA GLY A 22 5.25 -1.00 -13.34
C GLY A 22 4.39 -0.04 -12.50
N GLY A 23 3.83 -0.52 -11.38
CA GLY A 23 3.01 0.29 -10.48
C GLY A 23 3.80 1.01 -9.40
N ALA A 24 3.17 1.99 -8.76
CA ALA A 24 3.70 2.63 -7.55
C ALA A 24 3.15 1.95 -6.29
N TYR A 25 4.01 1.70 -5.30
CA TYR A 25 3.60 1.19 -3.99
C TYR A 25 3.39 2.37 -3.03
N VAL A 26 2.16 2.50 -2.53
CA VAL A 26 1.82 3.45 -1.46
C VAL A 26 1.55 2.65 -0.18
N PRO A 27 2.46 2.70 0.83
CA PRO A 27 2.21 2.07 2.12
C PRO A 27 1.06 2.79 2.82
N LEU A 28 -0.08 2.11 2.96
CA LEU A 28 -1.18 2.58 3.79
C LEU A 28 -1.11 1.85 5.13
N ASP A 29 -0.92 2.62 6.19
CA ASP A 29 -0.99 2.14 7.56
C ASP A 29 -2.47 2.05 8.00
N PRO A 30 -3.01 0.88 8.36
CA PRO A 30 -4.37 0.71 8.82
C PRO A 30 -4.59 1.30 10.21
N GLU A 31 -3.53 1.72 10.94
CA GLU A 31 -3.66 2.54 12.14
C GLU A 31 -4.01 4.00 11.82
N TYR A 32 -3.96 4.42 10.55
CA TYR A 32 -4.42 5.75 10.16
C TYR A 32 -5.94 5.87 10.22
N PRO A 33 -6.46 7.05 10.63
CA PRO A 33 -7.88 7.36 10.54
C PRO A 33 -8.41 7.10 9.13
N LEU A 34 -9.63 6.55 9.06
CA LEU A 34 -10.25 6.14 7.82
C LEU A 34 -10.31 7.29 6.80
N GLU A 35 -10.54 8.53 7.26
CA GLU A 35 -10.58 9.72 6.40
C GLU A 35 -9.25 9.97 5.69
N ARG A 36 -8.11 9.71 6.37
CA ARG A 36 -6.78 9.87 5.78
C ARG A 36 -6.49 8.81 4.73
N LEU A 37 -6.96 7.58 4.96
CA LEU A 37 -6.85 6.49 3.97
C LEU A 37 -7.65 6.81 2.70
N HIS A 38 -8.86 7.36 2.85
CA HIS A 38 -9.68 7.80 1.71
C HIS A 38 -9.01 8.90 0.90
N TYR A 39 -8.47 9.94 1.56
CA TYR A 39 -7.73 11.00 0.88
C TYR A 39 -6.53 10.46 0.09
N MET A 40 -5.74 9.56 0.69
CA MET A 40 -4.56 8.99 0.01
C MET A 40 -4.94 8.15 -1.21
N ILE A 41 -6.10 7.50 -1.21
CA ILE A 41 -6.62 6.76 -2.37
C ILE A 41 -7.06 7.72 -3.48
N GLU A 42 -7.75 8.81 -3.13
CA GLU A 42 -8.20 9.83 -4.09
C GLU A 42 -7.03 10.59 -4.73
N ASP A 43 -5.97 10.87 -3.96
CA ASP A 43 -4.76 11.58 -4.41
C ASP A 43 -3.83 10.71 -5.27
N SER A 44 -3.90 9.39 -5.14
CA SER A 44 -3.02 8.45 -5.87
C SER A 44 -3.54 8.08 -7.28
N GLY A 45 -4.55 8.79 -7.79
CA GLY A 45 -5.17 8.58 -9.10
C GLY A 45 -4.38 9.17 -10.26
#